data_AF-A0A9P8A8H4-F1
#
_entry.id   AF-A0A9P8A8H4-F1
#
_cell.length_a   1.000
_cell.length_b   1.000
_cell.length_c   1.000
_cell.angle_alpha   90.00
_cell.angle_beta   90.00
_cell.angle_gamma   90.00
#
_symmetry.space_group_name_H-M   'P 1'
#
loop_
_entity.id
_entity.type
_entity.pdbx_description
1 polymer ?
#
loop_
_entity_poly.entity_id
_entity_poly.type
_entity_poly.pdbx_seq_one_letter_code
_entity_poly.pdbx_strand_id
1 'polypeptide(L)'
;MKAKDTNPFSFFRIFPCSHTASPPPPPAFAPSCPHTPVSAHSPTNNWIDPNEMRTDLAKCFQGSMRGRTMYVIPFSMGPVGSPHSRIGVQASNLSTLLCVVTDSPFVVVNMRIMTRIGQPVLDVLGRDKEFVPCVHSVGKPLEPGDKDVLWPCNIAQRKVVHFPESREIWSFGSGYGGNSLLGKKCLALRIASVMARDEGSLAEHMLILGLTSPAGKKYYIAAAFPSACGKTNLAMMQPTLPGWKVQVVGDDINWMKFSQDDGRLYAINPEAGFFGVAPGTSAKTNPNAMETIRKNTVFTNVALTEKGDVWWEGMTKARPEGKVINWKGEVWDSSKGDVGTPLAHPNSRFTVSLDQCPAKDPAWDDPNGVPISAIIFGGRRETTVPLVFQTKDWNHGVLVGATVASEKTAAAEGSDVGQLRFDPFAMLPFVGYNMGDYFNHWLSMPDRVKDTSRLPKIFHVNWFRKDAKGSFMWPGFGENSRVLKWVVDRLEHPEDTSLYKSTPIGYVPKPESLDLSGIEQDLQGGVMEKLLAVDSKAYLSEVNKARDYFKMFGDRFPAKLTKELDGLEDRLKKNQGV
;
A
#
# COMPACT_ATOMS: atom_id res chain seq x y z
N MET A 1 22.18 -13.86 -17.06
CA MET A 1 21.06 -12.90 -17.08
C MET A 1 21.33 -11.77 -16.09
N LYS A 2 21.96 -10.66 -16.50
CA LYS A 2 22.14 -9.52 -15.57
C LYS A 2 20.96 -8.56 -15.71
N ALA A 3 19.82 -8.89 -15.12
CA ALA A 3 18.81 -7.88 -14.82
C ALA A 3 19.43 -6.96 -13.75
N LYS A 4 19.95 -5.80 -14.16
CA LYS A 4 20.39 -4.73 -13.24
C LYS A 4 19.21 -3.88 -12.75
N ASP A 5 18.01 -4.15 -13.26
CA ASP A 5 16.75 -3.44 -13.01
C ASP A 5 15.85 -4.22 -12.03
N THR A 6 16.39 -4.67 -10.90
CA THR A 6 15.63 -5.47 -9.92
C THR A 6 15.16 -4.71 -8.70
N ASN A 7 15.60 -3.46 -8.56
CA ASN A 7 15.26 -2.64 -7.42
C ASN A 7 14.45 -1.40 -7.85
N PRO A 8 13.15 -1.33 -7.51
CA PRO A 8 12.36 -0.11 -7.71
C PRO A 8 12.87 1.03 -6.82
N PHE A 9 13.59 0.75 -5.72
CA PHE A 9 14.01 1.73 -4.71
C PHE A 9 15.43 2.30 -4.90
N SER A 10 16.30 1.70 -5.72
CA SER A 10 17.75 1.97 -5.65
C SER A 10 18.22 3.34 -6.14
N PHE A 11 17.40 4.11 -6.84
CA PHE A 11 17.71 5.47 -7.29
C PHE A 11 16.38 6.14 -7.62
N PHE A 12 15.60 6.48 -6.60
CA PHE A 12 14.39 7.26 -6.78
C PHE A 12 14.75 8.74 -6.88
N ARG A 13 14.97 9.22 -8.11
CA ARG A 13 14.71 10.61 -8.45
C ARG A 13 13.21 10.74 -8.77
N ILE A 14 12.37 10.55 -7.74
CA ILE A 14 10.91 10.78 -7.83
C ILE A 14 10.71 12.27 -7.66
N PHE A 15 10.23 12.95 -8.68
CA PHE A 15 9.91 14.36 -8.60
C PHE A 15 8.41 14.58 -8.87
N PRO A 16 7.54 14.78 -7.86
CA PRO A 16 6.41 15.66 -8.01
C PRO A 16 6.92 17.03 -8.48
N CYS A 17 6.49 17.44 -9.66
CA CYS A 17 6.80 18.75 -10.19
C CYS A 17 5.52 19.59 -10.13
N SER A 18 5.51 20.65 -9.33
CA SER A 18 4.44 21.68 -9.35
C SER A 18 5.02 23.04 -9.65
N HIS A 19 4.24 23.92 -10.29
CA HIS A 19 4.65 25.30 -10.51
C HIS A 19 4.72 26.10 -9.20
N THR A 20 5.80 26.84 -9.01
CA THR A 20 5.80 28.03 -8.15
C THR A 20 5.19 29.17 -8.97
N ALA A 21 4.07 29.72 -8.51
CA ALA A 21 3.22 30.58 -9.35
C ALA A 21 3.94 31.83 -9.92
N SER A 22 3.76 32.08 -11.22
CA SER A 22 3.73 33.44 -11.80
C SER A 22 2.26 33.83 -12.03
N PRO A 23 1.86 35.09 -11.78
CA PRO A 23 0.43 35.45 -11.69
C PRO A 23 -0.25 35.50 -13.07
N PRO A 24 -1.52 35.08 -13.20
CA PRO A 24 -2.39 35.46 -14.32
C PRO A 24 -2.88 36.92 -14.16
N PRO A 25 -3.30 37.60 -15.25
CA PRO A 25 -3.82 38.97 -15.18
C PRO A 25 -5.17 39.01 -14.44
N PRO A 26 -5.53 40.12 -13.76
CA PRO A 26 -6.66 40.16 -12.84
C PRO A 26 -7.99 40.29 -13.57
N PRO A 27 -9.06 39.66 -13.03
CA PRO A 27 -10.35 40.32 -12.91
C PRO A 27 -10.77 40.47 -11.45
N ALA A 28 -11.64 41.44 -11.22
CA ALA A 28 -11.84 42.14 -9.96
C ALA A 28 -12.76 41.45 -8.93
N PHE A 29 -12.56 41.84 -7.66
CA PHE A 29 -13.43 41.78 -6.47
C PHE A 29 -13.44 40.53 -5.53
N ALA A 30 -12.69 40.70 -4.42
CA ALA A 30 -12.95 40.35 -3.00
C ALA A 30 -12.84 38.89 -2.48
N PRO A 31 -12.60 38.65 -1.16
CA PRO A 31 -11.43 39.07 -0.36
C PRO A 31 -10.65 37.87 0.27
N SER A 32 -9.33 38.02 0.27
CA SER A 32 -8.30 37.45 1.19
C SER A 32 -8.56 36.11 1.92
N CYS A 33 -7.92 35.06 1.40
CA CYS A 33 -7.25 34.04 2.22
C CYS A 33 -5.82 33.91 1.65
N PRO A 34 -4.74 33.98 2.43
CA PRO A 34 -3.39 34.07 1.88
C PRO A 34 -3.02 32.74 1.22
N HIS A 35 -3.06 32.71 -0.11
CA HIS A 35 -2.47 31.64 -0.91
C HIS A 35 -0.94 31.75 -0.81
N THR A 36 -0.36 31.11 0.21
CA THR A 36 1.09 31.04 0.37
C THR A 36 1.68 30.11 -0.72
N PRO A 37 2.58 30.59 -1.59
CA PRO A 37 3.11 29.83 -2.71
C PRO A 37 4.22 28.87 -2.24
N VAL A 38 3.87 27.65 -1.80
CA VAL A 38 4.84 26.59 -1.45
C VAL A 38 4.25 25.18 -1.71
N SER A 39 3.56 24.95 -2.83
CA SER A 39 2.69 23.76 -2.97
C SER A 39 3.37 22.41 -3.16
N ALA A 40 4.71 22.29 -3.29
CA ALA A 40 5.35 20.98 -3.43
C ALA A 40 6.71 20.77 -2.75
N HIS A 41 7.19 21.69 -1.91
CA HIS A 41 8.27 21.35 -0.99
C HIS A 41 7.72 20.50 0.16
N SER A 42 7.50 19.21 -0.11
CA SER A 42 7.28 18.21 0.94
C SER A 42 8.64 17.66 1.36
N PRO A 43 8.98 17.63 2.66
CA PRO A 43 10.23 17.03 3.11
C PRO A 43 10.27 15.51 2.88
N THR A 44 9.17 14.90 2.44
CA THR A 44 9.04 13.47 2.13
C THR A 44 9.19 13.14 0.64
N ASN A 45 9.13 14.14 -0.24
CA ASN A 45 9.15 13.94 -1.69
C ASN A 45 10.39 14.62 -2.27
N ASN A 46 11.11 13.99 -3.20
CA ASN A 46 12.07 14.78 -3.98
C ASN A 46 11.30 15.74 -4.90
N TRP A 47 11.88 16.89 -5.21
CA TRP A 47 11.20 17.91 -6.02
C TRP A 47 12.18 18.52 -7.02
N ILE A 48 11.66 18.86 -8.20
CA ILE A 48 12.36 19.62 -9.22
C ILE A 48 11.34 20.52 -9.93
N ASP A 49 11.81 21.60 -10.52
CA ASP A 49 10.96 22.48 -11.30
C ASP A 49 10.34 21.73 -12.51
N PRO A 50 9.02 21.88 -12.77
CA PRO A 50 8.36 21.23 -13.88
C PRO A 50 8.94 21.53 -15.25
N ASN A 51 9.38 22.77 -15.51
CA ASN A 51 9.89 23.16 -16.82
C ASN A 51 11.29 22.57 -17.04
N GLU A 52 12.12 22.55 -16.00
CA GLU A 52 13.42 21.87 -16.02
C GLU A 52 13.24 20.38 -16.33
N MET A 53 12.34 19.71 -15.61
CA MET A 53 12.10 18.28 -15.81
C MET A 53 11.49 17.96 -17.17
N ARG A 54 10.56 18.78 -17.67
CA ARG A 54 10.02 18.59 -19.03
C ARG A 54 11.11 18.70 -20.09
N THR A 55 12.05 19.64 -19.93
CA THR A 55 13.21 19.80 -20.83
C THR A 55 14.11 18.57 -20.80
N ASP A 56 14.36 18.01 -19.62
CA ASP A 56 15.18 16.80 -19.44
C ASP A 56 14.48 15.54 -20.00
N LEU A 57 13.19 15.36 -19.71
CA LEU A 57 12.39 14.27 -20.28
C LEU A 57 12.32 14.33 -21.80
N ALA A 58 12.15 15.51 -22.39
CA ALA A 58 12.13 15.66 -23.84
C ALA A 58 13.41 15.09 -24.49
N LYS A 59 14.58 15.32 -23.88
CA LYS A 59 15.86 14.75 -24.34
C LYS A 59 15.91 13.23 -24.17
N CYS A 60 15.41 12.70 -23.06
CA CYS A 60 15.36 11.26 -22.83
C CYS A 60 14.45 10.54 -23.84
N PHE A 61 13.27 11.08 -24.12
CA PHE A 61 12.26 10.43 -24.95
C PHE A 61 12.49 10.60 -26.46
N GLN A 62 13.31 11.57 -26.88
CA GLN A 62 13.60 11.79 -28.30
C GLN A 62 14.21 10.54 -28.96
N GLY A 63 13.43 9.88 -29.83
CA GLY A 63 13.87 8.68 -30.54
C GLY A 63 14.04 7.44 -29.66
N SER A 64 13.56 7.45 -28.41
CA SER A 64 13.84 6.37 -27.45
C SER A 64 13.22 5.02 -27.82
N MET A 65 12.15 5.03 -28.62
CA MET A 65 11.45 3.85 -29.13
C MET A 65 11.87 3.46 -30.55
N ARG A 66 12.93 4.05 -31.12
CA ARG A 66 13.40 3.69 -32.48
C ARG A 66 13.65 2.18 -32.58
N GLY A 67 13.16 1.56 -33.64
CA GLY A 67 13.25 0.12 -33.85
C GLY A 67 12.37 -0.72 -32.91
N ARG A 68 11.46 -0.10 -32.14
CA ARG A 68 10.51 -0.79 -31.25
C ARG A 68 9.07 -0.38 -31.58
N THR A 69 8.14 -1.27 -31.24
CA THR A 69 6.69 -0.99 -31.35
C THR A 69 6.24 -0.12 -30.19
N MET A 70 5.58 1.00 -30.47
CA MET A 70 4.82 1.75 -29.47
C MET A 70 3.44 1.10 -29.30
N TYR A 71 3.19 0.54 -28.12
CA TYR A 71 1.88 0.03 -27.73
C TYR A 71 1.07 1.13 -27.07
N VAL A 72 -0.18 1.26 -27.49
CA VAL A 72 -1.18 2.16 -26.89
C VAL A 72 -2.12 1.30 -26.06
N ILE A 73 -2.16 1.53 -24.75
CA ILE A 73 -2.96 0.73 -23.80
C ILE A 73 -4.01 1.63 -23.17
N PRO A 74 -5.27 1.63 -23.68
CA PRO A 74 -6.39 2.21 -22.96
C PRO A 74 -6.74 1.30 -21.79
N PHE A 75 -6.75 1.86 -20.58
CA PHE A 75 -7.04 1.10 -19.36
C PHE A 75 -7.93 1.87 -18.37
N SER A 76 -8.59 1.10 -17.52
CA SER A 76 -9.42 1.57 -16.41
C SER A 76 -8.86 1.09 -15.08
N MET A 77 -8.77 2.02 -14.13
CA MET A 77 -8.56 1.72 -12.72
C MET A 77 -9.93 1.69 -12.02
N GLY A 78 -10.25 0.55 -11.42
CA GLY A 78 -11.58 0.23 -10.90
C GLY A 78 -12.53 -0.31 -11.96
N PRO A 79 -13.74 -0.76 -11.55
CA PRO A 79 -14.71 -1.36 -12.45
C PRO A 79 -15.11 -0.40 -13.58
N VAL A 80 -15.18 -0.91 -14.81
CA VAL A 80 -15.45 -0.09 -15.99
C VAL A 80 -16.86 0.52 -15.90
N GLY A 81 -16.97 1.84 -16.10
CA GLY A 81 -18.25 2.54 -16.04
C GLY A 81 -18.80 2.73 -14.62
N SER A 82 -18.06 2.32 -13.58
CA SER A 82 -18.47 2.51 -12.19
C SER A 82 -18.69 4.01 -11.88
N PRO A 83 -19.85 4.41 -11.36
CA PRO A 83 -20.00 5.75 -10.81
C PRO A 83 -19.14 5.93 -9.56
N HIS A 84 -18.52 4.86 -9.04
CA HIS A 84 -17.62 4.82 -7.88
C HIS A 84 -16.15 4.83 -8.24
N SER A 85 -15.86 4.65 -9.53
CA SER A 85 -14.65 5.14 -10.14
C SER A 85 -14.52 6.68 -9.92
N ARG A 86 -15.62 7.37 -9.50
CA ARG A 86 -15.69 8.47 -8.48
C ARG A 86 -17.08 8.59 -7.78
N ILE A 87 -17.33 7.92 -6.64
CA ILE A 87 -18.69 7.69 -6.02
C ILE A 87 -19.67 8.87 -6.13
N GLY A 88 -20.78 8.70 -6.86
CA GLY A 88 -22.06 9.42 -6.69
C GLY A 88 -22.10 10.91 -7.03
N VAL A 89 -22.92 11.26 -8.04
CA VAL A 89 -23.35 12.60 -8.49
C VAL A 89 -22.31 13.45 -9.25
N GLN A 90 -22.46 13.47 -10.57
CA GLN A 90 -22.18 14.55 -11.53
C GLN A 90 -21.04 15.53 -11.19
N ALA A 91 -19.77 15.11 -11.31
CA ALA A 91 -18.64 16.03 -11.49
C ALA A 91 -17.43 15.36 -12.17
N SER A 92 -17.24 15.63 -13.46
CA SER A 92 -16.08 15.34 -14.32
C SER A 92 -15.70 13.85 -14.54
N ASN A 93 -15.95 13.35 -15.76
CA ASN A 93 -15.72 11.99 -16.26
C ASN A 93 -14.24 11.65 -16.56
N LEU A 94 -13.30 12.20 -15.79
CA LEU A 94 -11.92 12.44 -16.24
C LEU A 94 -10.85 11.50 -15.65
N SER A 95 -11.20 10.75 -14.60
CA SER A 95 -10.24 10.15 -13.66
C SER A 95 -9.87 8.69 -13.87
N THR A 96 -10.73 7.93 -14.53
CA THR A 96 -10.65 6.46 -14.49
C THR A 96 -10.25 5.87 -15.82
N LEU A 97 -10.24 6.70 -16.85
CA LEU A 97 -9.88 6.34 -18.21
C LEU A 97 -8.53 6.94 -18.50
N LEU A 98 -7.63 6.09 -18.97
CA LEU A 98 -6.20 6.31 -18.88
C LEU A 98 -5.57 5.69 -20.13
N CYS A 99 -4.50 6.30 -20.63
CA CYS A 99 -3.76 5.77 -21.76
C CYS A 99 -2.28 5.71 -21.42
N VAL A 100 -1.72 4.50 -21.40
CA VAL A 100 -0.27 4.29 -21.34
C VAL A 100 0.23 4.08 -22.77
N VAL A 101 1.28 4.83 -23.14
CA VAL A 101 2.15 4.45 -24.26
C VAL A 101 3.42 3.78 -23.73
N THR A 102 3.81 2.66 -24.32
CA THR A 102 4.98 1.88 -23.89
C THR A 102 5.65 1.18 -25.07
N ASP A 103 6.96 0.99 -25.01
CA ASP A 103 7.73 0.17 -25.97
C ASP A 103 8.03 -1.26 -25.44
N SER A 104 7.41 -1.65 -24.32
CA SER A 104 7.65 -2.93 -23.65
C SER A 104 6.43 -3.84 -23.69
N PRO A 105 6.49 -5.00 -24.38
CA PRO A 105 5.41 -5.99 -24.35
C PRO A 105 5.22 -6.62 -22.97
N PHE A 106 6.27 -6.70 -22.13
CA PHE A 106 6.16 -7.14 -20.74
C PHE A 106 5.21 -6.22 -19.95
N VAL A 107 5.30 -4.91 -20.17
CA VAL A 107 4.40 -3.93 -19.54
C VAL A 107 2.96 -4.14 -20.03
N VAL A 108 2.75 -4.37 -21.32
CA VAL A 108 1.42 -4.64 -21.88
C VAL A 108 0.76 -5.85 -21.21
N VAL A 109 1.47 -6.97 -21.11
CA VAL A 109 0.94 -8.20 -20.50
C VAL A 109 0.61 -8.00 -19.02
N ASN A 110 1.50 -7.34 -18.26
CA ASN A 110 1.25 -7.09 -16.84
C ASN A 110 0.10 -6.08 -16.64
N MET A 111 0.01 -5.03 -17.45
CA MET A 111 -1.11 -4.07 -17.39
C MET A 111 -2.44 -4.76 -17.73
N ARG A 112 -2.47 -5.71 -18.68
CA ARG A 112 -3.66 -6.51 -18.97
C ARG A 112 -4.15 -7.33 -17.77
N ILE A 113 -3.24 -7.77 -16.90
CA ILE A 113 -3.57 -8.54 -15.70
C ILE A 113 -3.96 -7.59 -14.55
N MET A 114 -3.22 -6.49 -14.39
CA MET A 114 -3.35 -5.57 -13.25
C MET A 114 -4.45 -4.53 -13.40
N THR A 115 -4.99 -4.33 -14.61
CA THR A 115 -6.00 -3.31 -14.93
C THR A 115 -7.05 -3.86 -15.89
N ARG A 116 -8.15 -3.15 -16.10
CA ARG A 116 -9.11 -3.49 -17.18
C ARG A 116 -8.69 -2.75 -18.44
N ILE A 117 -8.45 -3.46 -19.54
CA ILE A 117 -7.95 -2.85 -20.79
C ILE A 117 -8.86 -3.14 -21.98
N GLY A 118 -8.78 -2.30 -23.02
CA GLY A 118 -9.35 -2.59 -24.34
C GLY A 118 -10.66 -1.86 -24.64
N GLN A 119 -11.49 -2.46 -25.51
CA GLN A 119 -12.67 -1.82 -26.10
C GLN A 119 -13.66 -1.26 -25.07
N PRO A 120 -14.01 -1.95 -23.96
CA PRO A 120 -14.92 -1.38 -22.96
C PRO A 120 -14.43 -0.06 -22.36
N VAL A 121 -13.11 0.13 -22.25
CA VAL A 121 -12.52 1.39 -21.77
C VAL A 121 -12.66 2.48 -22.83
N LEU A 122 -12.42 2.13 -24.10
CA LEU A 122 -12.59 3.06 -25.23
C LEU A 122 -14.05 3.49 -25.40
N ASP A 123 -14.99 2.57 -25.22
CA ASP A 123 -16.43 2.86 -25.31
C ASP A 123 -16.86 3.87 -24.23
N VAL A 124 -16.31 3.73 -23.01
CA VAL A 124 -16.56 4.69 -21.93
C VAL A 124 -15.83 6.02 -22.18
N LEU A 125 -14.62 5.99 -22.76
CA LEU A 125 -13.84 7.20 -23.07
C LEU A 125 -14.54 8.03 -24.15
N GLY A 126 -15.08 7.38 -25.18
CA GLY A 126 -15.69 8.07 -26.30
C GLY A 126 -14.68 8.97 -27.03
N ARG A 127 -15.17 10.06 -27.64
CA ARG A 127 -14.34 10.98 -28.43
C ARG A 127 -13.82 12.19 -27.65
N ASP A 128 -14.53 12.60 -26.60
CA ASP A 128 -14.39 13.94 -26.02
C ASP A 128 -14.00 13.95 -24.54
N LYS A 129 -13.87 12.78 -23.88
CA LYS A 129 -13.45 12.74 -22.48
C LYS A 129 -11.93 12.79 -22.37
N GLU A 130 -11.43 13.55 -21.40
CA GLU A 130 -9.99 13.57 -21.10
C GLU A 130 -9.59 12.33 -20.29
N PHE A 131 -8.30 12.01 -20.31
CA PHE A 131 -7.68 10.88 -19.64
C PHE A 131 -6.35 11.30 -19.03
N VAL A 132 -5.84 10.58 -18.03
CA VAL A 132 -4.48 10.82 -17.48
C VAL A 132 -3.44 10.29 -18.47
N PRO A 133 -2.58 11.15 -19.06
CA PRO A 133 -1.54 10.71 -19.98
C PRO A 133 -0.42 10.00 -19.20
N CYS A 134 -0.14 8.76 -19.59
CA CYS A 134 0.95 7.98 -19.05
C CYS A 134 1.95 7.64 -20.17
N VAL A 135 3.20 8.08 -20.04
CA VAL A 135 4.26 7.84 -21.03
C VAL A 135 5.33 6.97 -20.42
N HIS A 136 5.62 5.83 -21.05
CA HIS A 136 6.66 4.90 -20.62
C HIS A 136 7.59 4.53 -21.77
N SER A 137 8.90 4.45 -21.49
CA SER A 137 9.89 3.91 -22.43
C SER A 137 11.00 3.20 -21.65
N VAL A 138 11.42 2.01 -22.09
CA VAL A 138 12.59 1.33 -21.52
C VAL A 138 13.90 2.06 -21.83
N GLY A 139 13.88 3.01 -22.79
CA GLY A 139 14.98 3.92 -23.06
C GLY A 139 16.16 3.26 -23.77
N LYS A 140 15.88 2.24 -24.60
CA LYS A 140 16.88 1.41 -25.28
C LYS A 140 16.54 1.29 -26.77
N PRO A 141 16.68 2.36 -27.58
CA PRO A 141 16.41 2.30 -29.01
C PRO A 141 17.32 1.29 -29.71
N LEU A 142 16.87 0.80 -30.87
CA LEU A 142 17.58 -0.13 -31.74
C LEU A 142 17.84 0.53 -33.09
N GLU A 143 19.11 0.63 -33.49
CA GLU A 143 19.49 1.04 -34.83
C GLU A 143 19.43 -0.15 -35.80
N PRO A 144 19.36 0.10 -37.13
CA PRO A 144 19.39 -0.98 -38.11
C PRO A 144 20.62 -1.88 -37.94
N GLY A 145 20.38 -3.18 -37.67
CA GLY A 145 21.43 -4.18 -37.45
C GLY A 145 21.72 -4.50 -35.97
N ASP A 146 21.17 -3.72 -35.03
CA ASP A 146 21.30 -4.03 -33.60
C ASP A 146 20.56 -5.31 -33.23
N LYS A 147 21.18 -6.12 -32.34
CA LYS A 147 20.51 -7.25 -31.68
C LYS A 147 19.91 -6.77 -30.37
N ASP A 148 18.62 -7.04 -30.17
CA ASP A 148 17.95 -6.69 -28.92
C ASP A 148 18.45 -7.54 -27.74
N VAL A 149 18.26 -7.03 -26.53
CA VAL A 149 18.56 -7.70 -25.26
C VAL A 149 17.28 -8.23 -24.62
N LEU A 150 17.39 -9.29 -23.82
CA LEU A 150 16.23 -9.92 -23.17
C LEU A 150 15.48 -8.98 -22.20
N TRP A 151 16.19 -8.06 -21.55
CA TRP A 151 15.61 -7.05 -20.66
C TRP A 151 16.17 -5.66 -20.99
N PRO A 152 15.53 -4.93 -21.91
CA PRO A 152 15.95 -3.58 -22.26
C PRO A 152 15.66 -2.62 -21.09
N CYS A 153 16.66 -1.83 -20.71
CA CYS A 153 16.53 -0.75 -19.72
C CYS A 153 17.67 0.27 -19.86
N ASN A 154 17.48 1.44 -19.26
CA ASN A 154 18.47 2.51 -19.18
C ASN A 154 18.56 3.03 -17.74
N ILE A 155 19.24 2.25 -16.89
CA ILE A 155 19.37 2.54 -15.45
C ILE A 155 20.06 3.88 -15.19
N ALA A 156 21.04 4.26 -16.03
CA ALA A 156 21.80 5.49 -15.86
C ALA A 156 20.92 6.75 -15.97
N GLN A 157 19.83 6.69 -16.75
CA GLN A 157 18.90 7.80 -16.92
C GLN A 157 17.51 7.51 -16.35
N ARG A 158 17.37 6.51 -15.47
CA ARG A 158 16.08 6.10 -14.92
C ARG A 158 15.38 7.26 -14.20
N LYS A 159 14.15 7.55 -14.61
CA LYS A 159 13.30 8.63 -14.03
C LYS A 159 11.86 8.17 -13.98
N VAL A 160 11.16 8.50 -12.89
CA VAL A 160 9.71 8.31 -12.74
C VAL A 160 9.14 9.60 -12.19
N VAL A 161 8.44 10.35 -13.04
CA VAL A 161 8.02 11.73 -12.81
C VAL A 161 6.52 11.81 -12.82
N HIS A 162 5.98 12.63 -11.92
CA HIS A 162 4.55 12.86 -11.78
C HIS A 162 4.34 14.37 -11.84
N PHE A 163 3.41 14.81 -12.68
CA PHE A 163 2.99 16.21 -12.76
C PHE A 163 1.56 16.32 -12.21
N PRO A 164 1.39 16.62 -10.92
CA PRO A 164 0.08 16.63 -10.26
C PRO A 164 -0.95 17.56 -10.91
N GLU A 165 -0.53 18.75 -11.33
CA GLU A 165 -1.42 19.79 -11.87
C GLU A 165 -1.99 19.41 -13.23
N SER A 166 -1.17 18.81 -14.09
CA SER A 166 -1.57 18.34 -15.42
C SER A 166 -2.04 16.88 -15.44
N ARG A 167 -1.96 16.20 -14.28
CA ARG A 167 -2.25 14.76 -14.13
C ARG A 167 -1.53 13.92 -15.18
N GLU A 168 -0.22 14.10 -15.29
CA GLU A 168 0.62 13.34 -16.21
C GLU A 168 1.63 12.46 -15.46
N ILE A 169 1.97 11.32 -16.05
CA ILE A 169 2.98 10.40 -15.53
C ILE A 169 3.97 10.08 -16.64
N TRP A 170 5.26 10.29 -16.38
CA TRP A 170 6.33 10.01 -17.33
C TRP A 170 7.38 9.11 -16.70
N SER A 171 7.66 7.97 -17.33
CA SER A 171 8.63 6.99 -16.84
C SER A 171 9.61 6.57 -17.92
N PHE A 172 10.89 6.64 -17.59
CA PHE A 172 11.97 6.36 -18.53
C PHE A 172 13.00 5.43 -17.92
N GLY A 173 13.48 4.46 -18.71
CA GLY A 173 14.69 3.70 -18.42
C GLY A 173 14.52 2.46 -17.54
N SER A 174 13.30 2.10 -17.13
CA SER A 174 13.04 0.89 -16.31
C SER A 174 11.81 0.14 -16.79
N GLY A 175 11.94 -1.16 -16.99
CA GLY A 175 10.81 -2.04 -17.35
C GLY A 175 10.13 -2.68 -16.14
N TYR A 176 10.64 -2.45 -14.93
CA TYR A 176 10.26 -3.21 -13.74
C TYR A 176 9.07 -2.62 -12.97
N GLY A 177 8.04 -3.44 -12.77
CA GLY A 177 7.02 -3.28 -11.72
C GLY A 177 6.49 -1.86 -11.55
N GLY A 178 6.61 -1.30 -10.33
CA GLY A 178 6.07 0.02 -10.00
C GLY A 178 6.65 1.21 -10.78
N ASN A 179 7.74 1.01 -11.55
CA ASN A 179 8.28 2.03 -12.44
C ASN A 179 7.62 2.03 -13.82
N SER A 180 7.06 0.90 -14.26
CA SER A 180 6.55 0.71 -15.63
C SER A 180 5.05 0.40 -15.69
N LEU A 181 4.49 -0.18 -14.62
CA LEU A 181 3.05 -0.38 -14.44
C LEU A 181 2.44 0.92 -13.89
N LEU A 182 2.35 1.93 -14.74
CA LEU A 182 2.02 3.31 -14.33
C LEU A 182 0.63 3.43 -13.67
N GLY A 183 -0.30 2.54 -13.99
CA GLY A 183 -1.59 2.44 -13.31
C GLY A 183 -1.50 2.13 -11.80
N LYS A 184 -0.46 1.42 -11.36
CA LYS A 184 -0.33 0.91 -9.99
C LYS A 184 0.06 1.99 -8.98
N LYS A 185 1.35 2.25 -8.76
CA LYS A 185 1.79 3.18 -7.70
C LYS A 185 1.76 4.65 -8.16
N CYS A 186 2.14 4.90 -9.42
CA CYS A 186 2.24 6.25 -9.96
C CYS A 186 0.87 6.92 -10.06
N LEU A 187 -0.10 6.22 -10.66
CA LEU A 187 -1.45 6.71 -10.76
C LEU A 187 -2.23 6.47 -9.47
N ALA A 188 -2.49 5.21 -9.11
CA ALA A 188 -3.53 4.90 -8.12
C ALA A 188 -3.19 5.26 -6.67
N LEU A 189 -1.98 5.76 -6.41
CA LEU A 189 -1.64 6.41 -5.15
C LEU A 189 -1.16 7.85 -5.35
N ARG A 190 -0.10 8.11 -6.15
CA ARG A 190 0.47 9.47 -6.19
C ARG A 190 -0.46 10.49 -6.83
N ILE A 191 -0.80 10.31 -8.10
CA ILE A 191 -1.74 11.20 -8.80
C ILE A 191 -3.14 11.10 -8.17
N ALA A 192 -3.58 9.88 -7.82
CA ALA A 192 -4.88 9.67 -7.19
C ALA A 192 -5.00 10.35 -5.82
N SER A 193 -3.95 10.44 -5.01
CA SER A 193 -4.01 11.15 -3.71
C SER A 193 -4.24 12.65 -3.88
N VAL A 194 -3.70 13.24 -4.95
CA VAL A 194 -3.93 14.65 -5.30
C VAL A 194 -5.37 14.84 -5.76
N MET A 195 -5.85 13.98 -6.66
CA MET A 195 -7.24 13.98 -7.11
C MET A 195 -8.20 13.78 -5.94
N ALA A 196 -7.88 12.85 -5.05
CA ALA A 196 -8.69 12.53 -3.88
C ALA A 196 -8.79 13.71 -2.91
N ARG A 197 -7.68 14.42 -2.68
CA ARG A 197 -7.68 15.69 -1.93
C ARG A 197 -8.65 16.70 -2.55
N ASP A 198 -8.51 16.93 -3.85
CA ASP A 198 -9.30 17.95 -4.56
C ASP A 198 -10.80 17.61 -4.58
N GLU A 199 -11.15 16.31 -4.56
CA GLU A 199 -12.52 15.81 -4.63
C GLU A 199 -13.16 15.48 -3.28
N GLY A 200 -12.42 15.57 -2.18
CA GLY A 200 -12.90 15.19 -0.85
C GLY A 200 -13.06 13.67 -0.64
N SER A 201 -12.21 12.87 -1.29
CA SER A 201 -12.13 11.40 -1.16
C SER A 201 -10.73 10.97 -0.66
N LEU A 202 -10.45 9.66 -0.61
CA LEU A 202 -9.17 9.11 -0.16
C LEU A 202 -8.62 8.11 -1.20
N ALA A 203 -7.30 8.10 -1.39
CA ALA A 203 -6.60 7.10 -2.19
C ALA A 203 -5.42 6.56 -1.37
N GLU A 204 -5.52 5.32 -0.91
CA GLU A 204 -4.71 4.81 0.19
C GLU A 204 -4.01 3.50 -0.14
N HIS A 205 -2.83 3.32 0.47
CA HIS A 205 -2.04 2.08 0.39
C HIS A 205 -2.58 1.03 1.37
N MET A 206 -3.82 0.62 1.13
CA MET A 206 -4.58 -0.27 1.99
C MET A 206 -5.09 -1.50 1.22
N LEU A 207 -5.03 -2.65 1.88
CA LEU A 207 -5.86 -3.80 1.47
C LEU A 207 -7.33 -3.53 1.81
N ILE A 208 -8.23 -4.29 1.18
CA ILE A 208 -9.63 -4.44 1.57
C ILE A 208 -9.95 -5.93 1.68
N LEU A 209 -10.46 -6.35 2.83
CA LEU A 209 -10.98 -7.70 3.03
C LEU A 209 -12.43 -7.66 3.51
N GLY A 210 -13.23 -8.63 3.07
CA GLY A 210 -14.53 -8.99 3.64
C GLY A 210 -14.35 -10.09 4.67
N LEU A 211 -14.81 -9.86 5.90
CA LEU A 211 -14.79 -10.79 7.02
C LEU A 211 -16.23 -11.21 7.34
N THR A 212 -16.53 -12.49 7.22
CA THR A 212 -17.85 -13.05 7.57
C THR A 212 -17.74 -13.81 8.88
N SER A 213 -18.59 -13.47 9.84
CA SER A 213 -18.67 -14.15 11.13
C SER A 213 -19.43 -15.48 11.01
N PRO A 214 -19.35 -16.38 12.02
CA PRO A 214 -20.14 -17.61 12.07
C PRO A 214 -21.66 -17.39 11.99
N ALA A 215 -22.15 -16.21 12.38
CA ALA A 215 -23.55 -15.82 12.27
C ALA A 215 -23.95 -15.34 10.85
N GLY A 216 -23.03 -15.38 9.88
CA GLY A 216 -23.26 -14.94 8.50
C GLY A 216 -23.20 -13.43 8.27
N LYS A 217 -22.87 -12.63 9.30
CA LYS A 217 -22.73 -11.18 9.18
C LYS A 217 -21.38 -10.80 8.60
N LYS A 218 -21.38 -9.88 7.63
CA LYS A 218 -20.20 -9.48 6.86
C LYS A 218 -19.74 -8.07 7.19
N TYR A 219 -18.44 -7.91 7.33
CA TYR A 219 -17.74 -6.66 7.63
C TYR A 219 -16.64 -6.43 6.62
N TYR A 220 -16.48 -5.20 6.13
CA TYR A 220 -15.33 -4.86 5.29
C TYR A 220 -14.31 -4.07 6.09
N ILE A 221 -13.06 -4.51 6.03
CA ILE A 221 -11.94 -3.96 6.78
C ILE A 221 -10.89 -3.47 5.79
N ALA A 222 -10.50 -2.20 5.91
CA ALA A 222 -9.35 -1.65 5.22
C ALA A 222 -8.12 -1.71 6.14
N ALA A 223 -6.94 -2.04 5.61
CA ALA A 223 -5.72 -2.04 6.45
C ALA A 223 -4.47 -1.52 5.72
N ALA A 224 -3.79 -0.56 6.34
CA ALA A 224 -2.56 0.05 5.87
C ALA A 224 -1.36 -0.49 6.66
N PHE A 225 -0.55 -1.30 5.98
CA PHE A 225 0.75 -1.74 6.48
C PHE A 225 1.84 -1.36 5.48
N PRO A 226 3.03 -0.94 5.94
CA PRO A 226 4.20 -0.75 5.07
C PRO A 226 4.50 -1.96 4.20
N SER A 227 5.32 -1.75 3.16
CA SER A 227 5.72 -2.84 2.27
C SER A 227 6.37 -3.98 3.06
N ALA A 228 6.05 -5.24 2.71
CA ALA A 228 6.50 -6.44 3.41
C ALA A 228 6.02 -6.60 4.87
N CYS A 229 5.00 -5.87 5.30
CA CYS A 229 4.37 -6.02 6.63
C CYS A 229 3.07 -6.83 6.64
N GLY A 230 2.81 -7.64 5.60
CA GLY A 230 1.77 -8.67 5.62
C GLY A 230 0.41 -8.32 5.01
N LYS A 231 0.30 -7.27 4.18
CA LYS A 231 -0.98 -6.91 3.53
C LYS A 231 -1.58 -8.08 2.72
N THR A 232 -0.85 -8.63 1.77
CA THR A 232 -1.32 -9.76 0.94
C THR A 232 -1.67 -10.99 1.78
N ASN A 233 -0.91 -11.29 2.84
CA ASN A 233 -1.23 -12.39 3.75
C ASN A 233 -2.54 -12.16 4.52
N LEU A 234 -2.80 -10.93 4.98
CA LEU A 234 -4.03 -10.62 5.71
C LEU A 234 -5.25 -10.59 4.76
N ALA A 235 -5.10 -9.97 3.59
CA ALA A 235 -6.18 -9.84 2.60
C ALA A 235 -6.69 -11.20 2.11
N MET A 236 -5.78 -12.18 1.98
CA MET A 236 -6.07 -13.54 1.52
C MET A 236 -5.99 -14.58 2.64
N MET A 237 -6.06 -14.15 3.90
CA MET A 237 -5.86 -15.03 5.05
C MET A 237 -6.89 -16.16 5.03
N GLN A 238 -6.45 -17.38 5.38
CA GLN A 238 -7.36 -18.44 5.77
C GLN A 238 -7.51 -18.41 7.30
N PRO A 239 -8.70 -18.11 7.85
CA PRO A 239 -8.92 -18.08 9.29
C PRO A 239 -8.68 -19.45 9.93
N THR A 240 -8.12 -19.44 11.14
CA THR A 240 -7.98 -20.65 11.97
C THR A 240 -9.19 -20.85 12.87
N LEU A 241 -9.93 -19.78 13.17
CA LEU A 241 -11.19 -19.86 13.92
C LEU A 241 -12.32 -20.47 13.09
N PRO A 242 -13.01 -21.51 13.59
CA PRO A 242 -14.14 -22.13 12.91
C PRO A 242 -15.26 -21.14 12.59
N GLY A 243 -15.87 -21.29 11.41
CA GLY A 243 -17.00 -20.47 10.95
C GLY A 243 -16.64 -19.06 10.49
N TRP A 244 -15.43 -18.56 10.75
CA TRP A 244 -14.95 -17.30 10.20
C TRP A 244 -14.45 -17.49 8.77
N LYS A 245 -14.79 -16.54 7.90
CA LYS A 245 -14.35 -16.52 6.50
C LYS A 245 -13.77 -15.17 6.14
N VAL A 246 -12.61 -15.17 5.49
CA VAL A 246 -12.02 -13.97 4.88
C VAL A 246 -12.09 -14.09 3.37
N GLN A 247 -12.45 -12.98 2.72
CA GLN A 247 -12.48 -12.84 1.28
C GLN A 247 -11.79 -11.55 0.84
N VAL A 248 -10.99 -11.61 -0.22
CA VAL A 248 -10.21 -10.48 -0.71
C VAL A 248 -11.02 -9.62 -1.69
N VAL A 249 -11.04 -8.30 -1.44
CA VAL A 249 -11.50 -7.29 -2.41
C VAL A 249 -10.28 -6.67 -3.11
N GLY A 250 -9.21 -6.39 -2.37
CA GLY A 250 -7.91 -5.93 -2.89
C GLY A 250 -6.81 -6.07 -1.83
N ASP A 251 -5.54 -6.13 -2.22
CA ASP A 251 -4.43 -6.40 -1.29
C ASP A 251 -3.42 -5.25 -1.12
N ASP A 252 -3.55 -4.17 -1.89
CA ASP A 252 -2.50 -3.15 -1.98
C ASP A 252 -3.02 -1.72 -2.03
N ILE A 253 -4.08 -1.43 -2.80
CA ILE A 253 -4.60 -0.08 -3.00
C ILE A 253 -6.11 -0.08 -2.79
N ASN A 254 -6.61 0.98 -2.16
CA ASN A 254 -8.04 1.30 -2.20
C ASN A 254 -8.30 2.77 -2.52
N TRP A 255 -9.46 3.04 -3.10
CA TRP A 255 -10.02 4.38 -3.22
C TRP A 255 -11.31 4.43 -2.42
N MET A 256 -11.44 5.42 -1.55
CA MET A 256 -12.54 5.52 -0.60
C MET A 256 -13.25 6.87 -0.68
N LYS A 257 -14.58 6.86 -0.54
CA LYS A 257 -15.38 8.09 -0.48
C LYS A 257 -16.61 7.86 0.39
N PHE A 258 -17.01 8.88 1.13
CA PHE A 258 -18.26 8.83 1.89
C PHE A 258 -19.46 8.87 0.94
N SER A 259 -20.34 7.90 1.10
CA SER A 259 -21.63 7.88 0.44
C SER A 259 -22.48 9.04 0.95
N GLN A 260 -23.07 9.80 0.03
CA GLN A 260 -24.01 10.86 0.38
C GLN A 260 -25.37 10.30 0.84
N ASP A 261 -25.66 9.04 0.50
CA ASP A 261 -26.94 8.40 0.78
C ASP A 261 -27.02 7.90 2.22
N ASP A 262 -25.99 7.20 2.71
CA ASP A 262 -26.00 6.57 4.04
C ASP A 262 -24.87 7.04 4.98
N GLY A 263 -24.01 7.95 4.50
CA GLY A 263 -22.90 8.52 5.26
C GLY A 263 -21.76 7.55 5.56
N ARG A 264 -21.75 6.32 5.02
CA ARG A 264 -20.66 5.35 5.27
C ARG A 264 -19.50 5.57 4.30
N LEU A 265 -18.30 5.20 4.72
CA LEU A 265 -17.12 5.19 3.85
C LEU A 265 -17.16 3.94 2.97
N TYR A 266 -17.29 4.13 1.66
CA TYR A 266 -17.24 3.03 0.68
C TYR A 266 -15.86 2.97 0.04
N ALA A 267 -15.38 1.76 -0.25
CA ALA A 267 -14.09 1.53 -0.88
C ALA A 267 -14.19 0.65 -2.13
N ILE A 268 -13.40 0.97 -3.15
CA ILE A 268 -13.14 0.09 -4.29
C ILE A 268 -11.66 -0.31 -4.32
N ASN A 269 -11.37 -1.49 -4.89
CA ASN A 269 -10.03 -1.84 -5.34
C ASN A 269 -9.85 -1.36 -6.80
N PRO A 270 -8.95 -0.41 -7.07
CA PRO A 270 -8.72 0.03 -8.44
C PRO A 270 -8.00 -1.03 -9.30
N GLU A 271 -7.31 -2.00 -8.71
CA GLU A 271 -6.53 -3.02 -9.43
C GLU A 271 -7.40 -4.23 -9.85
N ALA A 272 -6.98 -4.93 -10.90
CA ALA A 272 -7.64 -6.14 -11.43
C ALA A 272 -6.86 -7.44 -11.11
N GLY A 273 -5.68 -7.29 -10.51
CA GLY A 273 -4.74 -8.38 -10.27
C GLY A 273 -3.88 -8.14 -9.05
N PHE A 274 -3.07 -9.14 -8.72
CA PHE A 274 -2.09 -9.10 -7.66
C PHE A 274 -0.69 -8.99 -8.26
N PHE A 275 0.10 -8.05 -7.73
CA PHE A 275 1.54 -7.92 -8.01
C PHE A 275 2.35 -8.24 -6.74
N GLY A 276 2.20 -9.48 -6.27
CA GLY A 276 2.66 -9.92 -4.96
C GLY A 276 4.16 -10.23 -4.91
N VAL A 277 4.76 -10.08 -3.73
CA VAL A 277 6.13 -10.55 -3.45
C VAL A 277 6.12 -12.08 -3.38
N ALA A 278 6.98 -12.74 -4.14
CA ALA A 278 7.03 -14.21 -4.15
C ALA A 278 7.70 -14.77 -2.86
N PRO A 279 8.92 -14.36 -2.47
CA PRO A 279 9.62 -14.90 -1.30
C PRO A 279 8.78 -14.87 -0.02
N GLY A 280 8.78 -15.97 0.73
CA GLY A 280 7.96 -16.18 1.93
C GLY A 280 6.52 -16.66 1.67
N THR A 281 6.04 -16.63 0.43
CA THR A 281 4.73 -17.20 0.06
C THR A 281 4.83 -18.72 0.02
N SER A 282 3.95 -19.43 0.71
CA SER A 282 3.93 -20.89 0.80
C SER A 282 2.53 -21.41 1.15
N ALA A 283 2.33 -22.72 1.07
CA ALA A 283 1.08 -23.35 1.51
C ALA A 283 0.79 -23.11 3.01
N LYS A 284 1.83 -22.84 3.82
CA LYS A 284 1.68 -22.51 5.25
C LYS A 284 1.30 -21.05 5.47
N THR A 285 1.89 -20.13 4.72
CA THR A 285 1.80 -18.68 4.98
C THR A 285 0.68 -18.00 4.19
N ASN A 286 0.37 -18.49 2.99
CA ASN A 286 -0.71 -17.98 2.14
C ASN A 286 -1.16 -19.05 1.12
N PRO A 287 -1.97 -20.04 1.55
CA PRO A 287 -2.46 -21.11 0.66
C PRO A 287 -3.30 -20.57 -0.51
N ASN A 288 -4.08 -19.50 -0.28
CA ASN A 288 -4.88 -18.86 -1.32
C ASN A 288 -4.00 -18.25 -2.42
N ALA A 289 -2.89 -17.58 -2.07
CA ALA A 289 -1.94 -17.10 -3.06
C ALA A 289 -1.32 -18.26 -3.86
N MET A 290 -0.93 -19.35 -3.18
CA MET A 290 -0.37 -20.54 -3.85
C MET A 290 -1.35 -21.16 -4.84
N GLU A 291 -2.64 -21.20 -4.54
CA GLU A 291 -3.66 -21.67 -5.49
C GLU A 291 -3.84 -20.69 -6.65
N THR A 292 -3.91 -19.39 -6.35
CA THR A 292 -4.14 -18.32 -7.32
C THR A 292 -3.07 -18.33 -8.42
N ILE A 293 -1.81 -18.55 -8.06
CA ILE A 293 -0.66 -18.43 -8.98
C ILE A 293 -0.39 -19.66 -9.85
N ARG A 294 -1.16 -20.75 -9.72
CA ARG A 294 -0.90 -22.03 -10.43
C ARG A 294 -1.01 -21.95 -11.96
N LYS A 295 -1.75 -20.98 -12.48
CA LYS A 295 -2.00 -20.81 -13.93
C LYS A 295 -2.13 -19.34 -14.29
N ASN A 296 -1.84 -19.01 -15.55
CA ASN A 296 -1.95 -17.64 -16.08
C ASN A 296 -1.20 -16.58 -15.25
N THR A 297 -0.03 -16.96 -14.71
CA THR A 297 0.79 -16.10 -13.86
C THR A 297 2.07 -15.71 -14.58
N VAL A 298 2.42 -14.43 -14.49
CA VAL A 298 3.73 -13.94 -14.92
C VAL A 298 4.63 -13.87 -13.69
N PHE A 299 5.71 -14.66 -13.67
CA PHE A 299 6.73 -14.57 -12.61
C PHE A 299 7.91 -13.72 -13.08
N THR A 300 8.45 -12.91 -12.17
CA THR A 300 9.60 -12.03 -12.43
C THR A 300 10.68 -12.24 -11.36
N ASN A 301 11.90 -12.60 -11.79
CA ASN A 301 13.08 -12.80 -10.93
C ASN A 301 12.96 -13.93 -9.88
N VAL A 302 12.14 -14.96 -10.14
CA VAL A 302 12.13 -16.20 -9.36
C VAL A 302 13.13 -17.21 -9.93
N ALA A 303 13.38 -18.30 -9.21
CA ALA A 303 14.19 -19.40 -9.72
C ALA A 303 13.40 -20.31 -10.67
N LEU A 304 14.09 -20.97 -11.60
CA LEU A 304 13.53 -21.94 -12.56
C LEU A 304 14.17 -23.32 -12.34
N THR A 305 13.35 -24.32 -12.03
CA THR A 305 13.76 -25.71 -11.79
C THR A 305 13.90 -26.50 -13.11
N GLU A 306 14.60 -27.65 -13.08
CA GLU A 306 14.76 -28.52 -14.27
C GLU A 306 13.42 -29.01 -14.84
N LYS A 307 12.38 -29.08 -14.00
CA LYS A 307 11.02 -29.50 -14.39
C LYS A 307 10.23 -28.38 -15.08
N GLY A 308 10.82 -27.19 -15.27
CA GLY A 308 10.14 -26.03 -15.83
C GLY A 308 9.24 -25.30 -14.84
N ASP A 309 9.30 -25.64 -13.55
CA ASP A 309 8.52 -25.00 -12.48
C ASP A 309 9.34 -23.92 -11.76
N VAL A 310 8.68 -23.05 -11.01
CA VAL A 310 9.29 -21.93 -10.28
C VAL A 310 9.64 -22.28 -8.83
N TRP A 311 10.60 -21.56 -8.25
CA TRP A 311 10.90 -21.66 -6.83
C TRP A 311 11.38 -20.32 -6.23
N TRP A 312 11.17 -20.13 -4.94
CA TRP A 312 11.70 -18.99 -4.15
C TRP A 312 11.92 -19.37 -2.68
N GLU A 313 12.71 -18.55 -1.99
CA GLU A 313 12.99 -18.71 -0.56
C GLU A 313 11.70 -18.74 0.27
N GLY A 314 11.53 -19.81 1.04
CA GLY A 314 10.38 -20.00 1.92
C GLY A 314 9.17 -20.68 1.26
N MET A 315 9.22 -21.01 -0.04
CA MET A 315 8.15 -21.77 -0.72
C MET A 315 7.99 -23.18 -0.11
N THR A 316 9.11 -23.84 0.15
CA THR A 316 9.22 -25.18 0.73
C THR A 316 10.24 -25.18 1.89
N LYS A 317 10.18 -26.20 2.76
CA LYS A 317 11.16 -26.34 3.87
C LYS A 317 12.57 -26.61 3.35
N ALA A 318 12.70 -27.53 2.40
CA ALA A 318 13.96 -27.85 1.73
C ALA A 318 14.09 -27.02 0.45
N ARG A 319 15.33 -26.71 0.07
CA ARG A 319 15.66 -26.18 -1.26
C ARG A 319 15.37 -27.24 -2.34
N PRO A 320 15.12 -26.85 -3.59
CA PRO A 320 14.93 -27.79 -4.70
C PRO A 320 16.17 -28.67 -4.90
N GLU A 321 15.94 -29.91 -5.33
CA GLU A 321 17.01 -30.84 -5.73
C GLU A 321 17.43 -30.60 -7.18
N GLY A 322 18.67 -31.00 -7.52
CA GLY A 322 19.19 -30.94 -8.88
C GLY A 322 19.72 -29.55 -9.24
N LYS A 323 19.65 -29.22 -10.54
CA LYS A 323 20.12 -27.93 -11.05
C LYS A 323 18.99 -26.93 -11.14
N VAL A 324 19.20 -25.74 -10.61
CA VAL A 324 18.22 -24.65 -10.65
C VAL A 324 18.86 -23.43 -11.27
N ILE A 325 18.15 -22.79 -12.19
CA ILE A 325 18.57 -21.51 -12.74
C ILE A 325 18.06 -20.43 -11.79
N ASN A 326 18.98 -19.74 -11.12
CA ASN A 326 18.61 -18.63 -10.24
C ASN A 326 18.10 -17.42 -11.05
N TRP A 327 17.61 -16.39 -10.37
CA TRP A 327 17.11 -15.17 -11.01
C TRP A 327 18.14 -14.39 -11.85
N LYS A 328 19.44 -14.63 -11.63
CA LYS A 328 20.55 -14.07 -12.43
C LYS A 328 20.88 -14.94 -13.65
N GLY A 329 20.19 -16.06 -13.84
CA GLY A 329 20.45 -17.02 -14.90
C GLY A 329 21.69 -17.87 -14.68
N GLU A 330 22.16 -17.95 -13.44
CA GLU A 330 23.30 -18.78 -13.06
C GLU A 330 22.77 -20.15 -12.61
N VAL A 331 23.47 -21.22 -12.98
CA VAL A 331 23.10 -22.57 -12.56
C VAL A 331 23.61 -22.80 -11.13
N TRP A 332 22.67 -23.00 -10.22
CA TRP A 332 22.90 -23.52 -8.88
C TRP A 332 22.69 -25.04 -8.88
N ASP A 333 23.51 -25.79 -8.15
CA ASP A 333 23.48 -27.25 -8.11
C ASP A 333 23.44 -27.71 -6.66
N SER A 334 22.37 -28.39 -6.27
CA SER A 334 22.15 -28.82 -4.89
C SER A 334 23.24 -29.77 -4.39
N SER A 335 23.90 -30.52 -5.27
CA SER A 335 25.00 -31.45 -4.91
C SER A 335 26.22 -30.75 -4.32
N LYS A 336 26.37 -29.43 -4.54
CA LYS A 336 27.46 -28.63 -4.00
C LYS A 336 27.22 -28.16 -2.56
N GLY A 337 26.03 -28.40 -1.99
CA GLY A 337 25.71 -28.05 -0.60
C GLY A 337 25.60 -26.54 -0.32
N ASP A 338 25.54 -25.68 -1.34
CA ASP A 338 25.47 -24.23 -1.17
C ASP A 338 24.07 -23.76 -0.73
N VAL A 339 23.94 -23.43 0.54
CA VAL A 339 22.72 -22.87 1.15
C VAL A 339 22.75 -21.34 1.28
N GLY A 340 23.86 -20.70 0.93
CA GLY A 340 24.04 -19.25 1.08
C GLY A 340 23.53 -18.47 -0.13
N THR A 341 23.66 -19.02 -1.34
CA THR A 341 23.22 -18.35 -2.56
C THR A 341 21.70 -18.21 -2.62
N PRO A 342 21.15 -16.99 -2.77
CA PRO A 342 19.72 -16.79 -3.04
C PRO A 342 19.37 -17.26 -4.46
N LEU A 343 18.31 -18.04 -4.59
CA LEU A 343 17.82 -18.54 -5.87
C LEU A 343 16.80 -17.58 -6.50
N ALA A 344 15.97 -16.92 -5.68
CA ALA A 344 15.10 -15.84 -6.15
C ALA A 344 15.58 -14.47 -5.64
N HIS A 345 15.20 -13.40 -6.34
CA HIS A 345 15.45 -12.05 -5.85
C HIS A 345 14.52 -11.76 -4.65
N PRO A 346 14.96 -11.07 -3.58
CA PRO A 346 14.10 -10.77 -2.42
C PRO A 346 12.82 -9.97 -2.77
N ASN A 347 12.88 -9.20 -3.86
CA ASN A 347 11.76 -8.46 -4.43
C ASN A 347 11.25 -9.09 -5.75
N SER A 348 11.42 -10.40 -5.94
CA SER A 348 10.79 -11.13 -7.03
C SER A 348 9.27 -11.17 -6.87
N ARG A 349 8.57 -11.26 -8.00
CA ARG A 349 7.13 -10.99 -8.07
C ARG A 349 6.40 -12.08 -8.83
N PHE A 350 5.13 -12.26 -8.47
CA PHE A 350 4.13 -12.88 -9.33
C PHE A 350 3.08 -11.82 -9.71
N THR A 351 2.64 -11.85 -10.97
CA THR A 351 1.53 -11.06 -11.48
C THR A 351 0.43 -12.02 -11.91
N VAL A 352 -0.74 -11.93 -11.28
CA VAL A 352 -1.85 -12.87 -11.52
C VAL A 352 -3.19 -12.15 -11.39
N SER A 353 -4.19 -12.58 -12.17
CA SER A 353 -5.53 -12.00 -12.09
C SER A 353 -6.17 -12.29 -10.74
N LEU A 354 -6.81 -11.27 -10.15
CA LEU A 354 -7.54 -11.38 -8.90
C LEU A 354 -8.72 -12.35 -9.06
N ASP A 355 -9.29 -12.41 -10.27
CA ASP A 355 -10.42 -13.26 -10.61
C ASP A 355 -10.17 -14.75 -10.32
N GLN A 356 -8.91 -15.19 -10.36
CA GLN A 356 -8.47 -16.57 -10.09
C GLN A 356 -8.36 -16.91 -8.60
N CYS A 357 -8.47 -15.92 -7.71
CA CYS A 357 -8.28 -16.15 -6.29
C CYS A 357 -9.46 -16.93 -5.71
N PRO A 358 -9.23 -18.10 -5.07
CA PRO A 358 -10.32 -18.88 -4.48
C PRO A 358 -11.00 -18.15 -3.32
N ALA A 359 -10.30 -17.20 -2.69
CA ALA A 359 -10.83 -16.35 -1.63
C ALA A 359 -11.40 -15.01 -2.14
N LYS A 360 -11.61 -14.83 -3.44
CA LYS A 360 -12.17 -13.58 -3.99
C LYS A 360 -13.52 -13.25 -3.35
N ASP A 361 -13.72 -11.98 -3.00
CA ASP A 361 -15.01 -11.46 -2.58
C ASP A 361 -15.93 -11.32 -3.80
N PRO A 362 -17.21 -11.72 -3.76
CA PRO A 362 -18.10 -11.51 -4.90
C PRO A 362 -18.29 -10.03 -5.27
N ALA A 363 -18.12 -9.10 -4.31
CA ALA A 363 -18.24 -7.65 -4.54
C ALA A 363 -16.88 -6.98 -4.86
N TRP A 364 -15.84 -7.74 -5.19
CA TRP A 364 -14.49 -7.20 -5.42
C TRP A 364 -14.43 -6.16 -6.57
N ASP A 365 -15.27 -6.34 -7.59
CA ASP A 365 -15.40 -5.47 -8.76
C ASP A 365 -16.78 -4.78 -8.77
N ASP A 366 -17.44 -4.68 -7.61
CA ASP A 366 -18.72 -3.97 -7.51
C ASP A 366 -18.50 -2.48 -7.83
N PRO A 367 -19.20 -1.93 -8.83
CA PRO A 367 -19.09 -0.53 -9.18
C PRO A 367 -19.60 0.41 -8.10
N ASN A 368 -20.17 -0.06 -6.98
CA ASN A 368 -20.54 0.73 -5.82
C ASN A 368 -19.51 0.68 -4.67
N GLY A 369 -18.55 -0.23 -4.77
CA GLY A 369 -17.61 -0.54 -3.69
C GLY A 369 -18.28 -1.16 -2.47
N VAL A 370 -17.51 -1.30 -1.41
CA VAL A 370 -17.91 -1.99 -0.19
C VAL A 370 -17.85 -1.07 1.04
N PRO A 371 -18.81 -1.14 1.98
CA PRO A 371 -18.86 -0.25 3.14
C PRO A 371 -17.83 -0.62 4.20
N ILE A 372 -16.82 0.22 4.39
CA ILE A 372 -15.74 0.02 5.37
C ILE A 372 -16.29 0.18 6.79
N SER A 373 -16.12 -0.87 7.59
CA SER A 373 -16.52 -0.93 8.99
C SER A 373 -15.36 -0.56 9.93
N ALA A 374 -14.13 -0.91 9.55
CA ALA A 374 -12.92 -0.60 10.32
C ALA A 374 -11.73 -0.30 9.41
N ILE A 375 -10.84 0.56 9.91
CA ILE A 375 -9.53 0.85 9.33
C ILE A 375 -8.47 0.35 10.33
N ILE A 376 -7.49 -0.41 9.84
CA ILE A 376 -6.40 -0.94 10.67
C ILE A 376 -5.06 -0.40 10.19
N PHE A 377 -4.34 0.29 11.07
CA PHE A 377 -2.93 0.62 10.87
C PHE A 377 -2.02 -0.44 11.50
N GLY A 378 -0.79 -0.55 11.03
CA GLY A 378 0.18 -1.44 11.63
C GLY A 378 1.55 -1.37 10.97
N GLY A 379 2.54 -1.91 11.66
CA GLY A 379 3.92 -1.94 11.20
C GLY A 379 4.72 -2.98 11.98
N ARG A 380 5.94 -3.29 11.51
CA ARG A 380 6.84 -4.20 12.23
C ARG A 380 7.46 -3.47 13.41
N ARG A 381 7.04 -3.87 14.61
CA ARG A 381 7.52 -3.33 15.89
C ARG A 381 7.90 -4.50 16.81
N GLU A 382 9.19 -4.73 17.04
CA GLU A 382 9.66 -5.80 17.92
C GLU A 382 9.30 -5.53 19.39
N THR A 383 9.15 -4.26 19.76
CA THR A 383 8.88 -3.81 21.12
C THR A 383 7.82 -2.71 21.19
N THR A 384 7.42 -2.36 22.41
CA THR A 384 6.55 -1.21 22.77
C THR A 384 5.08 -1.34 22.37
N VAL A 385 4.79 -1.55 21.10
CA VAL A 385 3.41 -1.53 20.57
C VAL A 385 2.70 -2.86 20.86
N PRO A 386 1.47 -2.85 21.45
CA PRO A 386 0.75 -4.08 21.76
C PRO A 386 0.17 -4.73 20.51
N LEU A 387 -0.28 -5.99 20.66
CA LEU A 387 -0.83 -6.81 19.58
C LEU A 387 -1.95 -6.10 18.80
N VAL A 388 -2.90 -5.49 19.52
CA VAL A 388 -3.97 -4.69 18.94
C VAL A 388 -4.47 -3.66 19.95
N PHE A 389 -4.88 -2.49 19.45
CA PHE A 389 -5.69 -1.54 20.20
C PHE A 389 -6.65 -0.77 19.29
N GLN A 390 -7.79 -0.36 19.83
CA GLN A 390 -8.74 0.56 19.21
C GLN A 390 -8.41 2.00 19.63
N THR A 391 -8.43 2.92 18.68
CA THR A 391 -8.28 4.35 18.95
C THR A 391 -9.53 4.94 19.58
N LYS A 392 -9.42 6.15 20.15
CA LYS A 392 -10.50 6.78 20.94
C LYS A 392 -11.54 7.46 20.06
N ASP A 393 -11.06 8.07 18.99
CA ASP A 393 -11.82 8.83 18.02
C ASP A 393 -11.00 8.95 16.73
N TRP A 394 -11.57 9.65 15.74
CA TRP A 394 -10.94 9.84 14.44
C TRP A 394 -9.61 10.61 14.53
N ASN A 395 -9.51 11.69 15.30
CA ASN A 395 -8.29 12.50 15.37
C ASN A 395 -7.14 11.72 15.99
N HIS A 396 -7.43 10.97 17.06
CA HIS A 396 -6.48 10.03 17.64
C HIS A 396 -6.10 8.94 16.63
N GLY A 397 -7.06 8.45 15.85
CA GLY A 397 -6.81 7.55 14.71
C GLY A 397 -5.86 8.14 13.66
N VAL A 398 -6.01 9.42 13.31
CA VAL A 398 -5.10 10.11 12.39
C VAL A 398 -3.71 10.23 13.00
N LEU A 399 -3.57 10.54 14.29
CA LEU A 399 -2.26 10.55 14.96
C LEU A 399 -1.60 9.17 14.91
N VAL A 400 -2.36 8.11 15.16
CA VAL A 400 -1.88 6.73 15.07
C VAL A 400 -1.44 6.39 13.65
N GLY A 401 -2.20 6.79 12.63
CA GLY A 401 -1.78 6.68 11.23
C GLY A 401 -0.49 7.46 10.94
N ALA A 402 -0.39 8.70 11.44
CA ALA A 402 0.75 9.58 11.23
C ALA A 402 2.04 9.07 11.91
N THR A 403 1.91 8.25 12.94
CA THR A 403 3.00 7.66 13.72
C THR A 403 3.30 6.21 13.36
N VAL A 404 2.65 5.66 12.33
CA VAL A 404 3.00 4.33 11.79
C VAL A 404 4.49 4.30 11.48
N ALA A 405 5.15 3.29 12.04
CA ALA A 405 6.57 3.07 11.87
C ALA A 405 6.86 1.58 11.77
N SER A 406 7.89 1.23 11.01
CA SER A 406 8.30 -0.14 10.79
C SER A 406 9.82 -0.23 10.81
N GLU A 407 10.35 -1.29 11.41
CA GLU A 407 11.77 -1.62 11.31
C GLU A 407 12.16 -1.94 9.87
N LYS A 408 13.35 -1.49 9.46
CA LYS A 408 13.93 -1.83 8.16
C LYS A 408 14.17 -3.35 8.09
N THR A 409 13.59 -3.98 7.07
CA THR A 409 13.87 -5.38 6.71
C THR A 409 15.10 -5.43 5.78
N ALA A 410 15.68 -6.62 5.59
CA ALA A 410 16.79 -6.85 4.67
C ALA A 410 16.51 -6.47 3.20
N ALA A 411 15.26 -6.14 2.86
CA ALA A 411 14.84 -5.69 1.53
C ALA A 411 14.97 -4.16 1.31
N ALA A 412 15.24 -3.36 2.34
CA ALA A 412 15.50 -1.93 2.21
C ALA A 412 17.01 -1.67 2.07
N GLU A 413 17.44 -0.98 1.00
CA GLU A 413 18.84 -0.56 0.85
C GLU A 413 19.23 0.50 1.91
N GLY A 414 20.46 0.40 2.41
CA GLY A 414 20.99 1.16 3.56
C GLY A 414 21.09 0.26 4.79
N SER A 415 22.31 -0.15 5.12
CA SER A 415 22.74 -1.25 6.02
C SER A 415 22.38 -1.13 7.51
N ASP A 416 21.19 -0.63 7.84
CA ASP A 416 20.73 -0.47 9.23
C ASP A 416 19.49 -1.34 9.50
N VAL A 417 19.63 -2.66 9.33
CA VAL A 417 18.59 -3.63 9.70
C VAL A 417 18.22 -3.42 11.17
N GLY A 418 16.92 -3.26 11.46
CA GLY A 418 16.41 -3.06 12.81
C GLY A 418 16.23 -1.60 13.26
N GLN A 419 16.65 -0.60 12.47
CA GLN A 419 16.27 0.80 12.77
C GLN A 419 14.80 1.07 12.45
N LEU A 420 14.11 1.71 13.39
CA LEU A 420 12.73 2.15 13.24
C LEU A 420 12.64 3.29 12.21
N ARG A 421 11.82 3.11 11.18
CA ARG A 421 11.53 4.14 10.16
C ARG A 421 10.06 4.50 10.21
N PHE A 422 9.75 5.78 10.32
CA PHE A 422 8.39 6.28 10.13
C PHE A 422 7.93 6.04 8.70
N ASP A 423 6.71 5.55 8.56
CA ASP A 423 6.00 5.39 7.29
C ASP A 423 4.52 5.79 7.51
N PRO A 424 4.24 7.09 7.67
CA PRO A 424 2.91 7.59 8.02
C PRO A 424 1.85 7.01 7.07
N PHE A 425 0.82 6.39 7.62
CA PHE A 425 -0.28 5.74 6.87
C PHE A 425 0.19 4.64 5.89
N ALA A 426 1.42 4.16 6.00
CA ALA A 426 2.10 3.37 4.96
C ALA A 426 2.18 4.09 3.59
N MET A 427 2.10 5.42 3.58
CA MET A 427 1.98 6.27 2.40
C MET A 427 3.23 7.12 2.14
N LEU A 428 4.30 6.99 2.93
CA LEU A 428 5.51 7.82 2.81
C LEU A 428 6.06 7.93 1.37
N PRO A 429 6.17 6.84 0.58
CA PRO A 429 6.69 6.94 -0.80
C PRO A 429 5.60 7.23 -1.86
N PHE A 430 4.36 7.50 -1.43
CA PHE A 430 3.18 7.47 -2.28
C PHE A 430 2.27 8.70 -2.19
N VAL A 431 2.40 9.58 -1.19
CA VAL A 431 1.65 10.84 -1.18
C VAL A 431 2.14 11.77 -2.30
N GLY A 432 1.26 12.16 -3.20
CA GLY A 432 1.57 12.98 -4.37
C GLY A 432 1.71 14.48 -4.10
N TYR A 433 1.48 14.92 -2.87
CA TYR A 433 1.54 16.31 -2.41
C TYR A 433 2.19 16.41 -1.01
N ASN A 434 2.12 17.56 -0.35
CA ASN A 434 2.73 17.74 0.96
C ASN A 434 2.08 16.83 2.03
N MET A 435 2.91 16.10 2.78
CA MET A 435 2.44 15.14 3.80
C MET A 435 1.70 15.81 4.97
N GLY A 436 2.08 17.04 5.35
CA GLY A 436 1.35 17.81 6.38
C GLY A 436 -0.08 18.16 5.93
N ASP A 437 -0.23 18.54 4.66
CA ASP A 437 -1.54 18.78 4.06
C ASP A 437 -2.35 17.47 3.96
N TYR A 438 -1.69 16.34 3.72
CA TYR A 438 -2.32 15.02 3.70
C TYR A 438 -2.87 14.63 5.08
N PHE A 439 -2.15 14.95 6.16
CA PHE A 439 -2.68 14.79 7.52
C PHE A 439 -3.90 15.68 7.77
N ASN A 440 -3.86 16.94 7.34
CA ASN A 440 -5.02 17.84 7.41
C ASN A 440 -6.22 17.31 6.62
N HIS A 441 -5.98 16.72 5.45
CA HIS A 441 -7.03 16.12 4.63
C HIS A 441 -7.75 15.00 5.38
N TRP A 442 -6.99 14.08 5.99
CA TRP A 442 -7.55 13.04 6.86
C TRP A 442 -8.33 13.62 8.05
N LEU A 443 -7.84 14.69 8.69
CA LEU A 443 -8.54 15.35 9.80
C LEU A 443 -9.84 16.04 9.38
N SER A 444 -10.01 16.36 8.09
CA SER A 444 -11.22 16.97 7.54
C SER A 444 -12.28 15.96 7.11
N MET A 445 -11.94 14.67 7.04
CA MET A 445 -12.87 13.61 6.61
C MET A 445 -14.19 13.55 7.40
N PRO A 446 -14.19 13.74 8.73
CA PRO A 446 -15.45 13.81 9.50
C PRO A 446 -16.40 14.91 9.04
N ASP A 447 -15.89 16.00 8.44
CA ASP A 447 -16.70 17.12 7.96
C ASP A 447 -17.50 16.76 6.69
N ARG A 448 -17.24 15.57 6.10
CA ARG A 448 -17.92 15.06 4.90
C ARG A 448 -19.19 14.28 5.22
N VAL A 449 -19.48 14.02 6.49
CA VAL A 449 -20.64 13.26 6.95
C VAL A 449 -21.46 14.06 7.95
N LYS A 450 -22.78 13.89 7.91
CA LYS A 450 -23.69 14.50 8.90
C LYS A 450 -23.65 13.77 10.24
N ASP A 451 -23.44 12.46 10.20
CA ASP A 451 -23.43 11.58 11.36
C ASP A 451 -22.05 10.93 11.48
N THR A 452 -21.23 11.45 12.39
CA THR A 452 -19.87 10.95 12.64
C THR A 452 -19.86 9.55 13.28
N SER A 453 -21.00 9.04 13.75
CA SER A 453 -21.10 7.64 14.20
C SER A 453 -20.92 6.64 13.05
N ARG A 454 -21.10 7.10 11.80
CA ARG A 454 -20.88 6.33 10.56
C ARG A 454 -19.42 6.20 10.15
N LEU A 455 -18.51 6.93 10.81
CA LEU A 455 -17.07 6.79 10.56
C LEU A 455 -16.62 5.37 10.93
N PRO A 456 -15.78 4.74 10.10
CA PRO A 456 -15.19 3.46 10.47
C PRO A 456 -14.34 3.62 11.73
N LYS A 457 -14.35 2.61 12.59
CA LYS A 457 -13.49 2.62 13.79
C LYS A 457 -12.04 2.35 13.37
N ILE A 458 -11.11 3.09 13.95
CA ILE A 458 -9.68 2.96 13.65
C ILE A 458 -9.00 2.11 14.73
N PHE A 459 -8.25 1.12 14.29
CA PHE A 459 -7.45 0.22 15.12
C PHE A 459 -5.99 0.28 14.69
N HIS A 460 -5.11 -0.21 15.56
CA HIS A 460 -3.72 -0.46 15.24
C HIS A 460 -3.32 -1.85 15.70
N VAL A 461 -2.53 -2.56 14.91
CA VAL A 461 -2.05 -3.93 15.18
C VAL A 461 -0.53 -4.02 15.12
N ASN A 462 0.03 -4.99 15.83
CA ASN A 462 1.44 -5.36 15.75
C ASN A 462 1.62 -6.88 15.85
N TRP A 463 1.85 -7.52 14.70
CA TRP A 463 2.10 -8.97 14.61
C TRP A 463 3.52 -9.38 15.01
N PHE A 464 4.42 -8.42 15.20
CA PHE A 464 5.86 -8.65 15.11
C PHE A 464 6.59 -8.47 16.44
N ARG A 465 5.85 -8.37 17.55
CA ARG A 465 6.44 -8.26 18.88
C ARG A 465 7.28 -9.50 19.18
N LYS A 466 8.49 -9.27 19.70
CA LYS A 466 9.43 -10.33 20.06
C LYS A 466 9.65 -10.41 21.56
N ASP A 467 9.97 -11.61 22.03
CA ASP A 467 10.43 -11.83 23.39
C ASP A 467 11.92 -11.46 23.55
N ALA A 468 12.45 -11.59 24.77
CA ALA A 468 13.85 -11.32 25.07
C ALA A 468 14.84 -12.26 24.35
N LYS A 469 14.37 -13.38 23.78
CA LYS A 469 15.17 -14.33 22.99
C LYS A 469 15.11 -14.02 21.49
N GLY A 470 14.36 -12.99 21.08
CA GLY A 470 14.19 -12.60 19.68
C GLY A 470 13.15 -13.43 18.92
N SER A 471 12.36 -14.25 19.61
CA SER A 471 11.29 -15.05 19.01
C SER A 471 9.99 -14.26 18.94
N PHE A 472 9.22 -14.43 17.85
CA PHE A 472 7.90 -13.81 17.75
C PHE A 472 6.97 -14.36 18.84
N MET A 473 6.30 -13.44 19.54
CA MET A 473 5.37 -13.78 20.62
C MET A 473 3.98 -14.15 20.10
N TRP A 474 3.62 -13.69 18.90
CA TRP A 474 2.34 -13.97 18.25
C TRP A 474 2.55 -14.88 17.02
N PRO A 475 1.78 -15.96 16.86
CA PRO A 475 1.95 -16.91 15.75
C PRO A 475 1.65 -16.30 14.37
N GLY A 476 0.79 -15.28 14.30
CA GLY A 476 0.50 -14.57 13.06
C GLY A 476 -0.31 -15.38 12.03
N PHE A 477 -0.23 -14.96 10.76
CA PHE A 477 -0.91 -15.62 9.63
C PHE A 477 -2.40 -15.87 9.91
N GLY A 478 -2.88 -17.12 9.81
CA GLY A 478 -4.28 -17.47 10.06
C GLY A 478 -4.77 -17.13 11.48
N GLU A 479 -3.87 -17.10 12.46
CA GLU A 479 -4.22 -16.75 13.84
C GLU A 479 -4.57 -15.27 13.99
N ASN A 480 -4.18 -14.41 13.05
CA ASN A 480 -4.64 -13.01 13.02
C ASN A 480 -6.17 -12.90 12.92
N SER A 481 -6.87 -13.97 12.51
CA SER A 481 -8.34 -14.05 12.56
C SER A 481 -8.91 -13.84 13.97
N ARG A 482 -8.17 -14.20 15.03
CA ARG A 482 -8.58 -13.97 16.43
C ARG A 482 -8.61 -12.49 16.79
N VAL A 483 -7.66 -11.73 16.26
CA VAL A 483 -7.64 -10.27 16.42
C VAL A 483 -8.72 -9.61 15.57
N LEU A 484 -8.96 -10.11 14.35
CA LEU A 484 -10.07 -9.61 13.53
C LEU A 484 -11.45 -9.92 14.16
N LYS A 485 -11.60 -11.08 14.81
CA LYS A 485 -12.78 -11.38 15.63
C LYS A 485 -12.98 -10.33 16.72
N TRP A 486 -11.93 -9.99 17.48
CA TRP A 486 -12.02 -8.96 18.51
C TRP A 486 -12.36 -7.58 17.94
N VAL A 487 -11.84 -7.23 16.76
CA VAL A 487 -12.25 -6.02 16.03
C VAL A 487 -13.76 -6.02 15.77
N VAL A 488 -14.32 -7.15 15.33
CA VAL A 488 -15.77 -7.30 15.13
C VAL A 488 -16.55 -7.20 16.45
N ASP A 489 -16.10 -7.88 17.50
CA ASP A 489 -16.74 -7.82 18.82
C ASP A 489 -16.79 -6.36 19.33
N ARG A 490 -15.72 -5.58 19.11
CA ARG A 490 -15.68 -4.13 19.41
C ARG A 490 -16.62 -3.28 18.57
N LEU A 491 -16.88 -3.67 17.32
CA LEU A 491 -17.83 -2.98 16.44
C LEU A 491 -19.28 -3.28 16.84
N GLU A 492 -19.59 -4.51 17.25
CA GLU A 492 -20.94 -4.92 17.64
C GLU A 492 -21.31 -4.50 19.07
N HIS A 493 -20.33 -4.53 19.97
CA HIS A 493 -20.53 -4.29 21.41
C HIS A 493 -19.58 -3.17 21.91
N PRO A 494 -19.72 -1.93 21.41
CA PRO A 494 -18.79 -0.84 21.70
C PRO A 494 -18.73 -0.47 23.20
N GLU A 495 -19.82 -0.67 23.93
CA GLU A 495 -19.94 -0.36 25.37
C GLU A 495 -19.60 -1.55 26.30
N ASP A 496 -19.35 -2.74 25.73
CA ASP A 496 -19.03 -3.91 26.54
C ASP A 496 -17.60 -3.84 27.07
N THR A 497 -17.49 -3.40 28.33
CA THR A 497 -16.22 -3.27 29.06
C THR A 497 -15.58 -4.62 29.40
N SER A 498 -16.25 -5.76 29.19
CA SER A 498 -15.60 -7.09 29.28
C SER A 498 -14.61 -7.31 28.13
N LEU A 499 -14.79 -6.63 26.99
CA LEU A 499 -13.94 -6.81 25.82
C LEU A 499 -12.62 -6.04 25.88
N TYR A 500 -12.50 -5.01 26.72
CA TYR A 500 -11.34 -4.13 26.67
C TYR A 500 -10.98 -3.48 28.01
N LYS A 501 -9.72 -3.08 28.12
CA LYS A 501 -9.19 -2.17 29.13
C LYS A 501 -8.88 -0.82 28.50
N SER A 502 -9.31 0.26 29.15
CA SER A 502 -8.90 1.62 28.77
C SER A 502 -7.45 1.87 29.17
N THR A 503 -6.67 2.41 28.23
CA THR A 503 -5.24 2.72 28.40
C THR A 503 -4.94 4.14 27.88
N PRO A 504 -3.76 4.70 28.17
CA PRO A 504 -3.35 5.99 27.61
C PRO A 504 -3.43 6.06 26.08
N ILE A 505 -3.13 4.94 25.40
CA ILE A 505 -3.04 4.82 23.94
C ILE A 505 -4.36 4.39 23.27
N GLY A 506 -5.45 4.18 24.03
CA GLY A 506 -6.72 3.67 23.50
C GLY A 506 -7.24 2.45 24.26
N TYR A 507 -8.04 1.63 23.60
CA TYR A 507 -8.66 0.44 24.17
C TYR A 507 -7.91 -0.81 23.73
N VAL A 508 -7.37 -1.56 24.69
CA VAL A 508 -6.64 -2.82 24.45
C VAL A 508 -7.54 -3.97 24.87
N PRO A 509 -7.53 -5.14 24.19
CA PRO A 509 -8.28 -6.31 24.64
C PRO A 509 -8.01 -6.64 26.10
N LYS A 510 -9.02 -7.13 26.82
CA LYS A 510 -8.73 -7.96 27.99
C LYS A 510 -8.28 -9.34 27.51
N PRO A 511 -7.31 -10.02 28.14
CA PRO A 511 -6.84 -11.33 27.69
C PRO A 511 -7.97 -12.33 27.44
N GLU A 512 -8.98 -12.36 28.32
CA GLU A 512 -10.16 -13.23 28.25
C GLU A 512 -11.12 -12.92 27.09
N SER A 513 -11.00 -11.74 26.47
CA SER A 513 -11.84 -11.34 25.32
C SER A 513 -11.31 -11.86 23.98
N LEU A 514 -10.08 -12.37 23.94
CA LEU A 514 -9.50 -12.99 22.75
C LEU A 514 -9.81 -14.48 22.78
N ASP A 515 -10.28 -15.00 21.64
CA ASP A 515 -10.42 -16.44 21.46
C ASP A 515 -9.02 -17.05 21.25
N LEU A 516 -8.52 -17.79 22.24
CA LEU A 516 -7.21 -18.43 22.21
C LEU A 516 -7.30 -19.95 21.99
N SER A 517 -8.48 -20.47 21.64
CA SER A 517 -8.73 -21.91 21.53
C SER A 517 -7.74 -22.57 20.55
N GLY A 518 -6.96 -23.54 21.03
CA GLY A 518 -6.00 -24.29 20.23
C GLY A 518 -4.60 -23.66 20.09
N ILE A 519 -4.35 -22.50 20.70
CA ILE A 519 -3.02 -21.85 20.75
C ILE A 519 -2.60 -21.46 22.18
N GLU A 520 -3.29 -21.98 23.19
CA GLU A 520 -3.05 -21.63 24.59
C GLU A 520 -1.61 -21.96 25.02
N GLN A 521 -1.05 -23.03 24.47
CA GLN A 521 0.33 -23.46 24.74
C GLN A 521 1.37 -22.45 24.23
N ASP A 522 1.12 -21.82 23.08
CA ASP A 522 2.00 -20.81 22.49
C ASP A 522 2.01 -19.50 23.30
N LEU A 523 1.02 -19.32 24.18
CA LEU A 523 0.76 -18.08 24.91
C LEU A 523 0.93 -18.22 26.45
N GLN A 524 1.51 -19.33 26.90
CA GLN A 524 1.79 -19.58 28.33
C GLN A 524 2.84 -18.62 28.90
N GLY A 525 2.99 -18.61 30.23
CA GLY A 525 4.09 -17.89 30.90
C GLY A 525 3.99 -16.36 30.82
N GLY A 526 2.77 -15.83 30.75
CA GLY A 526 2.53 -14.39 30.73
C GLY A 526 2.71 -13.73 29.36
N VAL A 527 2.74 -14.51 28.28
CA VAL A 527 2.97 -13.99 26.91
C VAL A 527 1.83 -13.10 26.46
N MET A 528 0.57 -13.45 26.75
CA MET A 528 -0.59 -12.64 26.39
C MET A 528 -0.60 -11.27 27.09
N GLU A 529 -0.30 -11.25 28.39
CA GLU A 529 -0.20 -10.03 29.18
C GLU A 529 0.90 -9.13 28.62
N LYS A 530 2.03 -9.70 28.23
CA LYS A 530 3.09 -8.96 27.56
C LYS A 530 2.68 -8.47 26.19
N LEU A 531 2.02 -9.28 25.36
CA LEU A 531 1.51 -8.88 24.03
C LEU A 531 0.57 -7.67 24.12
N LEU A 532 -0.24 -7.60 25.18
CA LEU A 532 -1.23 -6.55 25.41
C LEU A 532 -0.70 -5.40 26.31
N ALA A 533 0.50 -5.53 26.88
CA ALA A 533 1.04 -4.54 27.80
C ALA A 533 1.31 -3.19 27.10
N VAL A 534 0.90 -2.12 27.78
CA VAL A 534 1.20 -0.73 27.44
C VAL A 534 2.16 -0.17 28.50
N ASP A 535 3.44 -0.11 28.14
CA ASP A 535 4.48 0.50 28.98
C ASP A 535 4.52 2.00 28.74
N SER A 536 4.04 2.79 29.71
CA SER A 536 4.03 4.26 29.61
C SER A 536 5.42 4.85 29.36
N LYS A 537 6.48 4.28 29.94
CA LYS A 537 7.84 4.81 29.81
C LYS A 537 8.36 4.60 28.41
N ALA A 538 8.16 3.38 27.87
CA ALA A 538 8.51 3.08 26.49
C ALA A 538 7.71 3.96 25.51
N TYR A 539 6.41 4.14 25.76
CA TYR A 539 5.57 4.99 24.90
C TYR A 539 5.93 6.48 24.95
N LEU A 540 6.36 7.02 26.10
CA LEU A 540 6.86 8.40 26.17
C LEU A 540 8.11 8.60 25.28
N SER A 541 8.97 7.59 25.18
CA SER A 541 10.09 7.60 24.23
C SER A 541 9.59 7.66 22.78
N GLU A 542 8.53 6.92 22.44
CA GLU A 542 7.92 6.97 21.11
C GLU A 542 7.26 8.31 20.80
N VAL A 543 6.61 8.94 21.78
CA VAL A 543 6.06 10.30 21.65
C VAL A 543 7.17 11.30 21.33
N ASN A 544 8.31 11.22 22.01
CA ASN A 544 9.45 12.10 21.73
C ASN A 544 10.00 11.89 20.31
N LYS A 545 10.16 10.62 19.88
CA LYS A 545 10.58 10.31 18.50
C LYS A 545 9.60 10.83 17.46
N ALA A 546 8.30 10.69 17.70
CA ALA A 546 7.26 11.22 16.83
C ALA A 546 7.32 12.75 16.76
N ARG A 547 7.49 13.43 17.91
CA ARG A 547 7.64 14.88 17.99
C ARG A 547 8.86 15.36 17.20
N ASP A 548 9.99 14.69 17.35
CA ASP A 548 11.21 14.98 16.59
C ASP A 548 11.02 14.76 15.09
N TYR A 549 10.38 13.66 14.69
CA TYR A 549 10.04 13.39 13.29
C TYR A 549 9.15 14.49 12.71
N PHE A 550 8.11 14.92 13.42
CA PHE A 550 7.15 15.91 12.91
C PHE A 550 7.72 17.32 12.75
N LYS A 551 8.87 17.65 13.38
CA LYS A 551 9.56 18.94 13.17
C LYS A 551 9.86 19.21 11.69
N MET A 552 10.08 18.16 10.88
CA MET A 552 10.37 18.32 9.45
C MET A 552 9.24 19.00 8.66
N PHE A 553 8.00 18.94 9.15
CA PHE A 553 6.83 19.54 8.50
C PHE A 553 6.61 21.01 8.85
N GLY A 554 7.33 21.56 9.84
CA GLY A 554 7.23 22.96 10.25
C GLY A 554 5.79 23.42 10.47
N ASP A 555 5.45 24.61 9.96
CA ASP A 555 4.12 25.22 10.10
C ASP A 555 3.00 24.46 9.37
N ARG A 556 3.34 23.51 8.51
CA ARG A 556 2.35 22.64 7.83
C ARG A 556 1.91 21.46 8.67
N PHE A 557 2.57 21.17 9.79
CA PHE A 557 2.10 20.14 10.70
C PHE A 557 0.78 20.56 11.37
N PRO A 558 -0.29 19.75 11.34
CA PRO A 558 -1.59 20.16 11.86
C PRO A 558 -1.59 20.44 13.36
N ALA A 559 -2.08 21.62 13.77
CA ALA A 559 -2.26 21.97 15.18
C ALA A 559 -3.15 20.97 15.94
N LYS A 560 -4.15 20.39 15.27
CA LYS A 560 -4.98 19.30 15.82
C LYS A 560 -4.12 18.08 16.21
N LEU A 561 -3.13 17.69 15.41
CA LEU A 561 -2.25 16.57 15.72
C LEU A 561 -1.23 16.90 16.81
N THR A 562 -0.73 18.13 16.87
CA THR A 562 0.08 18.59 18.00
C THR A 562 -0.68 18.41 19.31
N LYS A 563 -1.94 18.87 19.36
CA LYS A 563 -2.79 18.73 20.54
C LYS A 563 -3.08 17.28 20.90
N GLU A 564 -3.33 16.41 19.92
CA GLU A 564 -3.51 14.97 20.18
C GLU A 564 -2.23 14.32 20.73
N LEU A 565 -1.05 14.71 20.24
CA LEU A 565 0.24 14.21 20.71
C LEU A 565 0.55 14.67 22.14
N ASP A 566 0.29 15.94 22.46
CA ASP A 566 0.42 16.48 23.82
C ASP A 566 -0.56 15.78 24.77
N GLY A 567 -1.81 15.59 24.34
CA GLY A 567 -2.81 14.86 25.11
C GLY A 567 -2.44 13.38 25.33
N LEU A 568 -1.76 12.74 24.37
CA LEU A 568 -1.21 11.39 24.57
C LEU A 568 -0.09 11.38 25.61
N GLU A 569 0.82 12.34 25.55
CA GLU A 569 1.91 12.51 26.53
C GLU A 569 1.36 12.67 27.95
N ASP A 570 0.37 13.54 28.14
CA ASP A 570 -0.27 13.77 29.45
C ASP A 570 -0.91 12.51 30.02
N ARG A 571 -1.60 11.74 29.18
CA ARG A 571 -2.21 10.47 29.60
C ARG A 571 -1.16 9.44 30.02
N LEU A 572 -0.02 9.42 29.33
CA LEU A 572 1.07 8.50 29.64
C LEU A 572 1.75 8.85 30.96
N LYS A 573 1.99 10.15 31.23
CA LYS A 573 2.56 10.67 32.49
C LYS A 573 1.64 10.37 33.69
N LYS A 574 0.35 10.70 33.57
CA LYS A 574 -0.65 10.41 34.62
C LYS A 574 -0.71 8.93 34.98
N ASN A 575 -0.60 8.04 33.98
CA ASN A 575 -0.60 6.60 34.19
C ASN A 575 0.65 6.07 34.92
N GLN A 576 1.75 6.84 34.97
CA GLN A 576 2.93 6.53 35.79
C GLN A 576 2.80 7.00 37.25
N GLY A 577 1.70 7.67 37.61
CA GLY A 577 1.57 8.34 38.91
C GLY A 577 2.40 9.62 39.01
N VAL A 578 2.71 10.25 37.87
CA VAL A 578 3.40 11.55 37.74
C VAL A 578 2.41 12.64 37.37
#